data_AF-A0A926GUS5-F1
#
_entry.id   AF-A0A926GUS5-F1
#
_cell.length_a   1.000
_cell.length_b   1.000
_cell.length_c   1.000
_cell.angle_alpha   90.00
_cell.angle_beta   90.00
_cell.angle_gamma   90.00
#
_symmetry.space_group_name_H-M   'P 1'
#
loop_
_entity.id
_entity.type
_entity.pdbx_description
1 polymer ?
#
loop_
_entity_poly.entity_id
_entity_poly.type
_entity_poly.pdbx_seq_one_letter_code
_entity_poly.pdbx_strand_id
1 'polypeptide(L)'
;MALELAMLETPTPVASAPLLPPTDARLWSPRRVVFTPDALKEPWGQRIFDRVSALGLPVETLKSNRLTDLRGANERETYRLAKETLAIVNAPASQFNLPPIPPSADYQFHLAQGCPAHCQYCYLAGSLSGPPVVRAYANLGAVQSNLLRYAGADGEQKSFEASCYTDPLGIEHLMGSLSDTIA
;
A
#
# COMPACT_ATOMS: atom_id res chain seq x y z
N MET A 1 -22.47 -3.44 -51.32
CA MET A 1 -21.46 -3.78 -50.30
C MET A 1 -22.07 -3.44 -48.94
N ALA A 2 -22.71 -4.43 -48.31
CA ALA A 2 -23.28 -4.25 -46.98
C ALA A 2 -22.14 -4.40 -45.97
N LEU A 3 -21.93 -3.38 -45.12
CA LEU A 3 -21.07 -3.49 -43.95
C LEU A 3 -21.87 -4.21 -42.87
N GLU A 4 -21.35 -5.36 -42.44
CA GLU A 4 -21.90 -6.15 -41.35
C GLU A 4 -21.58 -5.45 -40.02
N LEU A 5 -22.63 -5.06 -39.30
CA LEU A 5 -22.54 -4.45 -37.98
C LEU A 5 -22.24 -5.58 -36.98
N ALA A 6 -20.98 -5.70 -36.54
CA ALA A 6 -20.61 -6.62 -35.49
C ALA A 6 -21.33 -6.24 -34.19
N MET A 7 -22.32 -7.05 -33.80
CA MET A 7 -22.98 -6.98 -32.50
C MET A 7 -21.92 -7.27 -31.43
N LEU A 8 -21.61 -6.29 -30.58
CA LEU A 8 -20.78 -6.51 -29.40
C LEU A 8 -21.52 -7.51 -28.49
N GLU A 9 -20.92 -8.68 -28.31
CA GLU A 9 -21.44 -9.70 -27.39
C GLU A 9 -21.47 -9.13 -25.97
N THR A 10 -22.64 -9.17 -25.34
CA THR A 10 -22.79 -8.81 -23.92
C THR A 10 -21.97 -9.79 -23.07
N PRO A 11 -21.08 -9.33 -22.17
CA PRO A 11 -20.28 -10.23 -21.35
C PRO A 11 -21.20 -11.08 -20.48
N THR A 12 -21.03 -12.40 -20.56
CA THR A 12 -21.76 -13.38 -19.77
C THR A 12 -21.50 -13.13 -18.28
N PRO A 13 -22.53 -13.06 -17.42
CA PRO A 13 -22.31 -12.90 -15.98
C PRO A 13 -21.54 -14.11 -15.46
N VAL A 14 -20.34 -13.87 -14.93
CA VAL A 14 -19.55 -14.88 -14.24
C VAL A 14 -20.33 -15.29 -12.99
N ALA A 15 -20.78 -16.55 -12.93
CA ALA A 15 -21.46 -17.07 -11.76
C ALA A 15 -20.57 -16.89 -10.52
N SER A 16 -21.12 -16.25 -9.49
CA SER A 16 -20.42 -16.07 -8.22
C SER A 16 -20.21 -17.44 -7.58
N ALA A 17 -18.95 -17.85 -7.43
CA ALA A 17 -18.61 -19.01 -6.62
C ALA A 17 -19.18 -18.82 -5.20
N PRO A 18 -19.68 -19.88 -4.54
CA PRO A 18 -20.16 -19.77 -3.18
C PRO A 18 -19.03 -19.24 -2.29
N LEU A 19 -19.29 -18.12 -1.61
CA LEU A 19 -18.36 -17.53 -0.66
C LEU A 19 -18.10 -18.57 0.42
N LEU A 20 -16.83 -18.97 0.57
CA LEU A 20 -16.41 -19.77 1.71
C LEU A 20 -16.79 -19.02 2.99
N PRO A 21 -17.17 -19.73 4.07
CA PRO A 21 -17.43 -19.07 5.35
C PRO A 21 -16.20 -18.24 5.74
N PRO A 22 -16.38 -17.03 6.28
CA PRO A 22 -15.26 -16.21 6.72
C PRO A 22 -14.45 -17.03 7.71
N THR A 23 -13.19 -17.29 7.33
CA THR A 23 -12.22 -17.82 8.28
C THR A 23 -11.86 -16.69 9.24
N ASP A 24 -11.52 -17.01 10.49
CA ASP A 24 -10.85 -16.08 11.39
C ASP A 24 -9.43 -15.83 10.84
N ALA A 25 -9.35 -15.03 9.78
CA ALA A 25 -8.11 -14.67 9.14
C ALA A 25 -7.32 -13.84 10.14
N ARG A 26 -6.20 -14.39 10.62
CA ARG A 26 -5.33 -13.70 11.57
C ARG A 26 -4.71 -12.49 10.87
N LEU A 27 -5.13 -11.29 11.27
CA LEU A 27 -4.54 -10.04 10.81
C LEU A 27 -3.04 -10.00 11.15
N TRP A 28 -2.24 -9.48 10.23
CA TRP A 28 -0.82 -9.30 10.47
C TRP A 28 -0.58 -8.25 11.57
N SER A 29 0.36 -8.51 12.47
CA SER A 29 0.74 -7.56 13.51
C SER A 29 2.27 -7.40 13.51
N PRO A 30 2.80 -6.19 13.30
CA PRO A 30 4.24 -5.97 13.42
C PRO A 30 4.70 -6.17 14.87
N ARG A 31 5.97 -6.53 15.05
CA ARG A 31 6.61 -6.55 16.38
C ARG A 31 7.01 -5.15 16.85
N ARG A 32 7.19 -4.22 15.91
CA ARG A 32 7.50 -2.82 16.19
C ARG A 32 6.95 -1.92 15.09
N VAL A 33 6.53 -0.72 15.47
CA VAL A 33 6.16 0.36 14.57
C VAL A 33 7.17 1.48 14.76
N VAL A 34 7.72 2.01 13.66
CA VAL A 34 8.67 3.12 13.70
C VAL A 34 8.13 4.31 12.93
N PHE A 35 8.21 5.50 13.51
CA PHE A 35 7.79 6.74 12.85
C PHE A 35 8.99 7.62 12.54
N THR A 36 9.03 8.22 11.36
CA THR A 36 9.88 9.38 11.14
C THR A 36 9.27 10.63 11.79
N PRO A 37 10.09 11.59 12.27
CA PRO A 37 9.59 12.82 12.87
C PRO A 37 8.63 13.64 12.00
N ASP A 38 8.80 13.63 10.67
CA ASP A 38 7.89 14.32 9.75
C ASP A 38 6.55 13.61 9.58
N ALA A 39 6.52 12.28 9.60
CA ALA A 39 5.28 11.51 9.52
C ALA A 39 4.33 11.85 10.67
N LEU A 40 4.85 12.07 11.89
CA LEU A 40 4.06 12.51 13.04
C LEU A 40 3.50 13.93 12.93
N LYS A 41 4.00 14.74 11.99
CA LYS A 41 3.45 16.08 11.73
C LYS A 41 2.27 16.04 10.77
N GLU A 42 2.08 14.94 10.06
CA GLU A 42 0.95 14.76 9.16
C GLU A 42 -0.32 14.42 9.96
N PRO A 43 -1.48 15.03 9.64
CA PRO A 43 -2.75 14.69 10.28
C PRO A 43 -3.08 13.19 10.19
N TRP A 44 -2.77 12.57 9.05
CA TRP A 44 -3.01 11.14 8.86
C TRP A 44 -1.96 10.28 9.59
N GLY A 45 -0.71 10.73 9.69
CA GLY A 45 0.29 10.09 10.52
C GLY A 45 -0.11 10.03 12.00
N GLN A 46 -0.73 11.08 12.54
CA GLN A 46 -1.28 11.07 13.90
C GLN A 46 -2.43 10.06 14.03
N ARG A 47 -3.32 9.94 13.04
CA ARG A 47 -4.38 8.91 13.05
C ARG A 47 -3.82 7.49 13.05
N ILE A 48 -2.76 7.24 12.26
CA ILE A 48 -2.07 5.95 12.28
C ILE A 48 -1.47 5.70 13.66
N PHE A 49 -0.78 6.70 14.24
CA PHE A 49 -0.20 6.62 15.58
C PHE A 49 -1.25 6.26 16.64
N ASP A 50 -2.40 6.94 16.64
CA ASP A 50 -3.48 6.68 17.59
C ASP A 50 -4.02 5.25 17.42
N ARG A 51 -4.19 4.79 16.16
CA ARG A 51 -4.66 3.43 15.86
C ARG A 51 -3.69 2.37 16.35
N VAL A 52 -2.40 2.46 16.01
CA VAL A 52 -1.41 1.46 16.43
C VAL A 52 -1.17 1.48 17.95
N SER A 53 -1.27 2.66 18.58
CA SER A 53 -1.17 2.81 20.03
C SER A 53 -2.36 2.16 20.74
N ALA A 54 -3.58 2.34 20.22
CA ALA A 54 -4.78 1.69 20.76
C ALA A 54 -4.72 0.15 20.65
N LEU A 55 -3.99 -0.38 19.66
CA LEU A 55 -3.71 -1.81 19.52
C LEU A 55 -2.58 -2.31 20.44
N GLY A 56 -1.96 -1.43 21.23
CA GLY A 56 -0.87 -1.79 22.14
C GLY A 56 0.44 -2.16 21.44
N LEU A 57 0.63 -1.73 20.19
CA LEU A 57 1.85 -2.04 19.44
C LEU A 57 3.05 -1.22 19.96
N PRO A 58 4.26 -1.80 20.03
CA PRO A 58 5.46 -1.04 20.41
C PRO A 58 5.78 0.04 19.36
N VAL A 59 5.69 1.31 19.74
CA VAL A 59 5.97 2.46 18.87
C VAL A 59 7.30 3.10 19.24
N GLU A 60 8.15 3.35 18.25
CA GLU A 60 9.38 4.14 18.38
C GLU A 60 9.35 5.34 17.41
N THR A 61 9.81 6.50 17.88
CA THR A 61 10.06 7.65 17.00
C THR A 61 11.55 7.76 16.71
N LEU A 62 11.91 7.79 15.43
CA LEU A 62 13.28 7.94 15.00
C LEU A 62 13.80 9.35 15.26
N LYS A 63 15.13 9.52 15.35
CA LYS A 63 15.76 10.84 15.55
C LYS A 63 15.76 11.72 14.29
N SER A 64 15.56 11.13 13.12
CA SER A 64 15.61 11.80 11.81
C SER A 64 14.66 11.11 10.82
N ASN A 65 14.43 11.73 9.66
CA ASN A 65 13.57 11.15 8.60
C ASN A 65 14.27 10.07 7.77
N ARG A 66 15.28 9.40 8.34
CA ARG A 66 16.00 8.29 7.70
C ARG A 66 15.73 7.02 8.46
N LEU A 67 15.20 6.02 7.76
CA LEU A 67 14.96 4.69 8.32
C LEU A 67 16.29 3.97 8.55
N THR A 68 16.62 3.75 9.82
CA THR A 68 17.82 3.03 10.29
C THR A 68 17.44 1.69 10.93
N ASP A 69 18.43 0.92 11.38
CA ASP A 69 18.25 -0.22 12.29
C ASP A 69 17.42 -1.39 11.74
N LEU A 70 17.44 -1.56 10.42
CA LEU A 70 16.81 -2.70 9.73
C LEU A 70 17.76 -3.88 9.50
N ARG A 71 19.07 -3.70 9.71
CA ARG A 71 20.09 -4.74 9.42
C ARG A 71 20.47 -5.47 10.70
N GLY A 72 20.38 -6.79 10.67
CA GLY A 72 20.84 -7.69 11.73
C GLY A 72 22.26 -8.21 11.49
N ALA A 73 22.67 -9.23 12.24
CA ALA A 73 23.99 -9.87 12.12
C ALA A 73 24.19 -10.63 10.80
N ASN A 74 23.10 -11.05 10.14
CA ASN A 74 23.12 -11.70 8.84
C ASN A 74 21.87 -11.34 8.00
N GLU A 75 21.80 -11.83 6.76
CA GLU A 75 20.71 -11.57 5.82
C GLU A 75 19.36 -12.13 6.30
N ARG A 76 19.38 -13.32 6.91
CA ARG A 76 18.15 -13.94 7.46
C ARG A 76 17.57 -13.10 8.58
N GLU A 77 18.42 -12.60 9.48
CA GLU A 77 17.99 -11.73 10.56
C GLU A 77 17.51 -10.37 10.02
N THR A 78 18.24 -9.78 9.08
CA THR A 78 17.83 -8.54 8.38
C THR A 78 16.45 -8.68 7.74
N TYR A 79 16.20 -9.80 7.04
CA TYR A 79 14.91 -10.09 6.43
C TYR A 79 13.80 -10.22 7.46
N ARG A 80 14.03 -10.98 8.55
CA ARG A 80 13.07 -11.14 9.64
C ARG A 80 12.73 -9.80 10.31
N LEU A 81 13.75 -9.03 10.70
CA LEU A 81 13.56 -7.71 11.33
C LEU A 81 12.75 -6.77 10.44
N ALA A 82 13.07 -6.73 9.15
CA ALA A 82 12.36 -5.92 8.18
C ALA A 82 10.88 -6.34 8.06
N LYS A 83 10.60 -7.65 7.93
CA LYS A 83 9.24 -8.18 7.78
C LYS A 83 8.38 -8.10 9.05
N GLU A 84 9.02 -7.93 10.21
CA GLU A 84 8.36 -7.72 11.49
C GLU A 84 8.22 -6.23 11.87
N THR A 85 8.68 -5.32 11.02
CA THR A 85 8.65 -3.87 11.27
C THR A 85 7.65 -3.18 10.33
N LEU A 86 6.80 -2.32 10.90
CA LEU A 86 6.02 -1.34 10.15
C LEU A 86 6.69 0.03 10.29
N ALA A 87 7.13 0.62 9.19
CA ALA A 87 7.65 1.98 9.17
C ALA A 87 6.59 2.96 8.65
N ILE A 88 6.31 3.99 9.42
CA ILE A 88 5.41 5.08 9.04
C ILE A 88 6.28 6.27 8.65
N VAL A 89 6.20 6.64 7.37
CA VAL A 89 7.05 7.66 6.73
C VAL A 89 6.21 8.54 5.81
N ASN A 90 6.74 9.64 5.32
CA ASN A 90 6.12 10.35 4.21
C ASN A 90 6.51 9.72 2.87
N ALA A 91 5.55 9.63 1.94
CA ALA A 91 5.83 9.25 0.56
C ALA A 91 6.83 10.26 -0.04
N PRO A 92 7.96 9.80 -0.62
CA PRO A 92 8.91 10.72 -1.24
C PRO A 92 8.33 11.37 -2.50
N ALA A 93 8.88 12.52 -2.88
CA ALA A 93 8.42 13.29 -4.04
C ALA A 93 8.31 12.46 -5.34
N SER A 94 9.18 11.47 -5.53
CA SER A 94 9.15 10.57 -6.69
C SER A 94 7.87 9.74 -6.79
N GLN A 95 7.17 9.45 -5.68
CA GLN A 95 5.91 8.70 -5.69
C GLN A 95 4.73 9.52 -6.22
N PHE A 96 4.89 10.82 -6.43
CA PHE A 96 3.83 11.68 -6.97
C PHE A 96 3.81 11.75 -8.49
N ASN A 97 4.79 11.15 -9.17
CA ASN A 97 4.71 10.88 -10.60
C ASN A 97 4.10 9.50 -10.82
N LEU A 98 2.79 9.41 -11.07
CA LEU A 98 2.05 8.14 -11.16
C LEU A 98 2.35 7.43 -12.50
N PRO A 99 3.10 6.32 -12.51
CA PRO A 99 3.43 5.63 -13.75
C PRO A 99 2.22 4.87 -14.31
N PRO A 100 2.11 4.69 -15.64
CA PRO A 100 1.10 3.82 -16.23
C PRO A 100 1.29 2.34 -15.84
N ILE A 101 0.20 1.58 -15.72
CA ILE A 101 0.24 0.17 -15.29
C ILE A 101 -0.73 -0.76 -16.07
N PRO A 102 -0.69 -0.79 -17.40
CA PRO A 102 -1.48 -1.76 -18.16
C PRO A 102 -1.01 -3.20 -17.88
N PRO A 103 -1.93 -4.20 -17.87
CA PRO A 103 -3.36 -4.07 -18.14
C PRO A 103 -4.22 -3.76 -16.89
N SER A 104 -3.60 -3.54 -15.71
CA SER A 104 -4.36 -3.42 -14.44
C SER A 104 -5.17 -2.13 -14.38
N ALA A 105 -4.52 -1.00 -14.63
CA ALA A 105 -5.12 0.32 -14.51
C ALA A 105 -4.40 1.36 -15.39
N ASP A 106 -4.99 2.54 -15.53
CA ASP A 106 -4.38 3.66 -16.24
C ASP A 106 -3.10 4.12 -15.52
N TYR A 107 -3.13 4.21 -14.19
CA TYR A 107 -2.01 4.64 -13.36
C TYR A 107 -1.86 3.79 -12.11
N GLN A 108 -0.65 3.70 -11.57
CA GLN A 108 -0.44 3.19 -10.21
C GLN A 108 -0.14 4.33 -9.24
N PHE A 109 -0.57 4.16 -8.00
CA PHE A 109 -0.21 5.01 -6.87
C PHE A 109 0.07 4.15 -5.65
N HIS A 110 0.62 4.77 -4.60
CA HIS A 110 1.12 4.02 -3.46
C HIS A 110 0.65 4.66 -2.16
N LEU A 111 -0.04 3.86 -1.34
CA LEU A 111 -0.35 4.17 0.06
C LEU A 111 0.69 3.57 1.01
N ALA A 112 1.40 2.55 0.53
CA ALA A 112 2.50 1.89 1.21
C ALA A 112 3.45 1.24 0.18
N GLN A 113 4.59 0.74 0.66
CA GLN A 113 5.56 -0.03 -0.10
C GLN A 113 6.12 -1.17 0.76
N GLY A 114 6.29 -2.35 0.17
CA GLY A 114 6.62 -3.57 0.89
C GLY A 114 5.36 -4.28 1.38
N CYS A 115 5.47 -5.58 1.62
CA CYS A 115 4.36 -6.45 2.06
C CYS A 115 4.83 -7.30 3.25
N PRO A 116 3.99 -7.56 4.26
CA PRO A 116 4.36 -8.41 5.38
C PRO A 116 4.48 -9.90 5.02
N ALA A 117 3.90 -10.33 3.89
CA ALA A 117 3.90 -11.72 3.48
C ALA A 117 5.29 -12.23 3.04
N HIS A 118 5.41 -13.56 3.02
CA HIS A 118 6.64 -14.30 2.70
C HIS A 118 6.48 -15.17 1.44
N CYS A 119 5.73 -14.71 0.44
CA CYS A 119 5.54 -15.46 -0.80
C CYS A 119 6.89 -15.74 -1.46
N GLN A 120 7.23 -17.01 -1.67
CA GLN A 120 8.51 -17.43 -2.25
C GLN A 120 8.73 -16.88 -3.67
N TYR A 121 7.62 -16.57 -4.36
CA TYR A 121 7.57 -16.05 -5.73
C TYR A 121 7.28 -14.54 -5.79
N CYS A 122 7.39 -13.81 -4.67
CA CYS A 122 7.08 -12.39 -4.64
C CYS A 122 8.01 -11.59 -5.55
N TYR A 123 7.48 -10.97 -6.59
CA TYR A 123 8.27 -10.18 -7.54
C TYR A 123 8.91 -8.95 -6.88
N LEU A 124 8.31 -8.43 -5.80
CA LEU A 124 8.86 -7.30 -5.04
C LEU A 124 10.25 -7.58 -4.47
N ALA A 125 10.62 -8.85 -4.30
CA ALA A 125 11.97 -9.24 -3.88
C ALA A 125 13.05 -8.79 -4.88
N GLY A 126 12.71 -8.69 -6.18
CA GLY A 126 13.60 -8.17 -7.22
C GLY A 126 13.38 -6.69 -7.53
N SER A 127 12.21 -6.14 -7.21
CA SER A 127 11.86 -4.75 -7.56
C SER A 127 12.14 -3.72 -6.47
N LEU A 128 12.23 -4.12 -5.21
CA LEU A 128 12.51 -3.23 -4.08
C LEU A 128 13.95 -3.40 -3.60
N SER A 129 14.64 -2.28 -3.38
CA SER A 129 16.02 -2.28 -2.90
C SER A 129 16.10 -2.24 -1.36
N GLY A 130 17.15 -2.87 -0.82
CA GLY A 130 17.43 -2.90 0.61
C GLY A 130 16.55 -3.88 1.41
N PRO A 131 16.54 -3.78 2.75
CA PRO A 131 15.72 -4.64 3.60
C PRO A 131 14.22 -4.49 3.27
N PRO A 132 13.45 -5.60 3.15
CA PRO A 132 12.07 -5.58 2.67
C PRO A 132 11.07 -5.22 3.78
N VAL A 133 11.26 -4.05 4.37
CA VAL A 133 10.38 -3.48 5.40
C VAL A 133 9.11 -2.91 4.80
N VAL A 134 8.00 -3.05 5.51
CA VAL A 134 6.73 -2.42 5.14
C VAL A 134 6.79 -0.94 5.51
N ARG A 135 6.61 -0.05 4.52
CA ARG A 135 6.56 1.40 4.68
C ARG A 135 5.15 1.89 4.35
N ALA A 136 4.39 2.35 5.34
CA ALA A 136 3.10 3.00 5.09
C ALA A 136 3.26 4.52 5.11
N TYR A 137 2.47 5.21 4.29
CA TYR A 137 2.62 6.65 4.09
C TYR A 137 1.66 7.48 4.95
N ALA A 138 2.23 8.44 5.68
CA ALA A 138 1.53 9.33 6.61
C ALA A 138 0.96 10.59 5.94
N ASN A 139 1.43 10.98 4.76
CA ASN A 139 0.98 12.17 4.04
C ASN A 139 -0.18 11.86 3.07
N LEU A 140 -1.21 11.15 3.55
CA LEU A 140 -2.34 10.69 2.72
C LEU A 140 -3.03 11.84 1.96
N GLY A 141 -3.26 12.97 2.62
CA GLY A 141 -3.90 14.13 1.98
C GLY A 141 -3.14 14.64 0.76
N ALA A 142 -1.80 14.58 0.78
CA ALA A 142 -0.99 14.92 -0.39
C ALA A 142 -1.15 13.89 -1.51
N VAL A 143 -1.18 12.60 -1.18
CA VAL A 143 -1.37 11.50 -2.15
C VAL A 143 -2.73 11.64 -2.84
N GLN A 144 -3.81 11.79 -2.08
CA GLN A 144 -5.16 11.98 -2.62
C GLN A 144 -5.28 13.26 -3.47
N SER A 145 -4.71 14.37 -3.00
CA SER A 145 -4.68 15.61 -3.79
C SER A 145 -3.94 15.45 -5.12
N ASN A 146 -2.95 14.56 -5.19
CA ASN A 146 -2.23 14.28 -6.43
C ASN A 146 -3.04 13.39 -7.38
N LEU A 147 -3.81 12.42 -6.86
CA LEU A 147 -4.71 11.59 -7.68
C LEU A 147 -5.68 12.44 -8.49
N LEU A 148 -6.21 13.51 -7.89
CA LEU A 148 -7.12 14.45 -8.57
C LEU A 148 -6.49 15.13 -9.80
N ARG A 149 -5.15 15.24 -9.88
CA ARG A 149 -4.45 15.81 -11.04
C ARG A 149 -4.36 14.83 -12.22
N TYR A 150 -4.50 13.54 -11.93
CA TYR A 150 -4.51 12.46 -12.92
C TYR A 150 -5.94 12.00 -13.24
N ALA A 151 -6.96 12.61 -12.62
CA ALA A 151 -8.34 12.42 -13.02
C ALA A 151 -8.50 12.87 -14.48
N GLY A 152 -9.31 12.12 -15.24
CA GLY A 152 -9.60 12.45 -16.63
C GLY A 152 -10.36 13.76 -16.77
N ALA A 153 -10.51 14.24 -18.01
CA ALA A 153 -11.44 15.33 -18.29
C ALA A 153 -12.88 14.93 -17.91
N ASP A 154 -13.80 15.89 -17.85
CA ASP A 154 -15.19 15.63 -17.50
C ASP A 154 -15.78 14.46 -18.33
N GLY A 155 -16.17 13.39 -17.63
CA GLY A 155 -16.74 12.17 -18.24
C GLY A 155 -15.73 11.08 -18.60
N GLU A 156 -14.42 11.33 -18.52
CA GLU A 156 -13.39 10.31 -18.69
C GLU A 156 -13.08 9.61 -17.37
N GLN A 157 -13.37 8.30 -17.32
CA GLN A 157 -13.01 7.48 -16.16
C GLN A 157 -11.53 7.10 -16.23
N LYS A 158 -10.82 7.30 -15.12
CA LYS A 158 -9.46 6.82 -14.92
C LYS A 158 -9.43 5.80 -13.79
N SER A 159 -8.72 4.71 -14.02
CA SER A 159 -8.51 3.63 -13.07
C SER A 159 -7.14 3.77 -12.39
N PHE A 160 -7.06 3.38 -11.12
CA PHE A 160 -5.86 3.52 -10.31
C PHE A 160 -5.54 2.22 -9.56
N GLU A 161 -4.32 1.72 -9.69
CA GLU A 161 -3.79 0.55 -8.96
C GLU A 161 -3.09 1.00 -7.67
N ALA A 162 -3.58 0.54 -6.51
CA ALA A 162 -3.04 0.87 -5.18
C ALA A 162 -2.10 -0.21 -4.59
N SER A 163 -2.05 -1.38 -5.22
CA SER A 163 -1.45 -2.61 -4.67
C SER A 163 -0.23 -3.11 -5.44
N CYS A 164 0.34 -2.30 -6.34
CA CYS A 164 1.51 -2.73 -7.10
C CYS A 164 2.68 -3.04 -6.15
N TYR A 165 3.16 -2.07 -5.36
CA TYR A 165 4.33 -2.28 -4.50
C TYR A 165 4.02 -2.67 -3.05
N THR A 166 2.77 -3.04 -2.73
CA THR A 166 2.34 -3.42 -1.37
C THR A 166 1.06 -4.22 -1.44
N ASP A 167 0.71 -4.93 -0.37
CA ASP A 167 -0.65 -5.40 -0.16
C ASP A 167 -1.34 -4.42 0.79
N PRO A 168 -2.07 -3.41 0.29
CA PRO A 168 -2.63 -2.36 1.14
C PRO A 168 -3.75 -2.92 2.03
N LEU A 169 -4.47 -3.95 1.57
CA LEU A 169 -5.54 -4.58 2.33
C LEU A 169 -4.98 -5.35 3.53
N GLY A 170 -3.85 -6.06 3.35
CA GLY A 170 -3.19 -6.82 4.40
C GLY A 170 -2.64 -5.98 5.58
N ILE A 171 -2.56 -4.66 5.42
CA ILE A 171 -2.09 -3.72 6.45
C ILE A 171 -3.12 -2.64 6.80
N GLU A 172 -4.31 -2.69 6.18
CA GLU A 172 -5.31 -1.64 6.28
C GLU A 172 -5.83 -1.43 7.70
N HIS A 173 -5.95 -2.51 8.48
CA HIS A 173 -6.34 -2.46 9.89
C HIS A 173 -5.36 -1.66 10.77
N LEU A 174 -4.17 -1.32 10.26
CA LEU A 174 -3.20 -0.46 10.94
C LEU A 174 -3.21 0.98 10.41
N MET A 175 -3.42 1.17 9.10
CA MET A 175 -3.27 2.49 8.45
C MET A 175 -4.60 3.19 8.15
N GLY A 176 -5.64 2.48 7.77
CA GLY A 176 -6.95 3.04 7.38
C GLY A 176 -6.95 3.80 6.06
N SER A 177 -5.81 3.90 5.35
CA SER A 177 -5.69 4.81 4.21
C SER A 177 -6.36 4.28 2.95
N LEU A 178 -6.48 2.96 2.78
CA LEU A 178 -7.18 2.39 1.63
C LEU A 178 -8.67 2.74 1.72
N SER A 179 -9.28 2.55 2.89
CA SER A 179 -10.69 2.86 3.14
C SER A 179 -10.99 4.33 2.94
N ASP A 180 -10.13 5.22 3.44
CA ASP A 180 -10.28 6.67 3.27
C ASP A 180 -10.13 7.11 1.80
N THR A 181 -9.35 6.37 1.01
CA THR A 181 -9.15 6.68 -0.43
C THR A 181 -10.34 6.24 -1.30
N ILE A 182 -11.09 5.21 -0.89
CA ILE A 182 -12.24 4.67 -1.65
C ILE A 182 -13.60 5.17 -1.14
N ALA A 183 -13.61 5.95 -0.06
CA ALA A 183 -14.82 6.46 0.59
C ALA A 183 -15.50 7.60 -0.17
#